data_AF-A0A8J8CAY7-F1
#
_entry.id   AF-A0A8J8CAY7-F1
#
_cell.length_a   1.000
_cell.length_b   1.000
_cell.length_c   1.000
_cell.angle_alpha   90.00
_cell.angle_beta   90.00
_cell.angle_gamma   90.00
#
_symmetry.space_group_name_H-M   'P 1'
#
loop_
_entity.id
_entity.type
_entity.pdbx_description
1 polymer ?
#
loop_
_entity_poly.entity_id
_entity_poly.type
_entity_poly.pdbx_seq_one_letter_code
_entity_poly.pdbx_strand_id
1 'polypeptide(L)'
;MVVLRCNPEIVKDRLKKRNYSKDKINENVEGEILDICLIESLERFQKDNILVYEIDTTNRDIDSIVYEIIEAIDNKRVKYGVVNWLEDYFFMMDCGNKNNF
;
A
#
# COMPACT_ATOMS: atom_id res chain seq x y z
N MET A 1 -12.06 6.24 6.94
CA MET A 1 -11.59 5.44 5.79
C MET A 1 -10.27 4.78 6.19
N VAL A 2 -10.12 3.48 5.95
CA VAL A 2 -8.87 2.77 6.20
C VAL A 2 -8.29 2.33 4.86
N VAL A 3 -7.02 2.62 4.62
CA VAL A 3 -6.28 2.22 3.41
C VAL A 3 -5.25 1.19 3.83
N LEU A 4 -5.40 -0.04 3.34
CA LEU A 4 -4.42 -1.10 3.60
C LEU A 4 -3.34 -1.03 2.53
N ARG A 5 -2.09 -0.99 2.98
CA ARG A 5 -0.89 -1.05 2.16
C ARG A 5 -0.21 -2.38 2.35
N CYS A 6 0.56 -2.80 1.37
CA CYS A 6 1.33 -4.03 1.45
C CYS A 6 2.53 -3.95 0.51
N ASN A 7 3.64 -4.60 0.87
CA ASN A 7 4.78 -4.74 0.00
C ASN A 7 4.37 -5.21 -1.41
N PRO A 8 4.77 -4.50 -2.48
CA PRO A 8 4.33 -4.77 -3.85
C PRO A 8 4.62 -6.20 -4.35
N GLU A 9 5.72 -6.83 -3.91
CA GLU A 9 6.02 -8.21 -4.30
C GLU A 9 5.06 -9.22 -3.64
N ILE A 10 4.63 -8.96 -2.40
CA ILE A 10 3.58 -9.77 -1.76
C ILE A 10 2.25 -9.61 -2.51
N VAL A 11 1.89 -8.40 -2.92
CA VAL A 11 0.69 -8.12 -3.70
C VAL A 11 0.71 -8.91 -5.02
N LYS A 12 1.80 -8.81 -5.77
CA LYS A 12 2.04 -9.55 -7.01
C LYS A 12 1.86 -11.04 -6.84
N ASP A 13 2.46 -11.64 -5.81
CA ASP A 13 2.35 -13.08 -5.57
C ASP A 13 0.95 -13.52 -5.16
N ARG A 14 0.23 -12.71 -4.38
CA ARG A 14 -1.19 -12.95 -4.05
C ARG A 14 -2.07 -12.91 -5.31
N LEU A 15 -1.83 -11.95 -6.21
CA LEU A 15 -2.62 -11.82 -7.44
C LEU A 15 -2.31 -12.91 -8.46
N LYS A 16 -1.03 -13.36 -8.57
CA LYS A 16 -0.67 -14.55 -9.35
C LYS A 16 -1.42 -15.79 -8.86
N LYS A 17 -1.48 -16.02 -7.54
CA LYS A 17 -2.22 -17.14 -6.94
C LYS A 17 -3.73 -17.08 -7.21
N ARG A 18 -4.27 -15.87 -7.43
CA ARG A 18 -5.66 -15.65 -7.87
C ARG A 18 -5.86 -15.80 -9.38
N ASN A 19 -4.81 -16.16 -10.13
CA ASN A 19 -4.84 -16.39 -11.56
C ASN A 19 -5.23 -15.14 -12.38
N TYR A 20 -4.80 -13.96 -11.93
CA TYR A 20 -5.00 -12.70 -12.66
C TYR A 20 -4.09 -12.64 -13.89
N SER A 21 -4.51 -11.89 -14.92
CA SER A 21 -3.65 -11.63 -16.08
C SER A 21 -2.40 -10.84 -15.68
N LYS A 22 -1.31 -10.99 -16.44
CA LYS A 22 -0.07 -10.26 -16.21
C LYS A 22 -0.29 -8.74 -16.18
N ASP A 23 -1.08 -8.23 -17.11
CA ASP A 23 -1.38 -6.80 -17.21
C ASP A 23 -2.15 -6.30 -15.98
N LYS A 24 -3.13 -7.08 -15.49
CA LYS A 24 -3.89 -6.72 -14.29
C LYS A 24 -3.02 -6.76 -13.03
N ILE A 25 -2.09 -7.71 -12.95
CA ILE A 25 -1.13 -7.79 -11.86
C ILE A 25 -0.24 -6.54 -11.86
N ASN A 26 0.35 -6.19 -13.01
CA ASN A 26 1.22 -5.03 -13.13
C ASN A 26 0.48 -3.73 -12.76
N GLU A 27 -0.74 -3.53 -13.28
CA GLU A 27 -1.58 -2.37 -12.95
C GLU A 27 -1.79 -2.23 -11.43
N ASN A 28 -2.09 -3.33 -10.72
CA ASN A 28 -2.30 -3.30 -9.27
C ASN A 28 -1.00 -3.07 -8.50
N VAL A 29 0.11 -3.64 -8.95
CA VAL A 29 1.43 -3.48 -8.33
C VAL A 29 1.94 -2.06 -8.51
N GLU A 30 1.85 -1.51 -9.72
CA GLU A 30 2.19 -0.11 -10.02
C GLU A 30 1.30 0.85 -9.24
N GLY A 31 0.00 0.56 -9.13
CA GLY A 31 -0.93 1.34 -8.32
C GLY A 31 -0.56 1.35 -6.83
N GLU A 32 -0.08 0.22 -6.29
CA GLU A 32 0.43 0.14 -4.92
C GLU A 32 1.74 0.92 -4.77
N ILE A 33 2.65 0.85 -5.74
CA ILE A 33 3.94 1.59 -5.72
C ILE A 33 3.72 3.10 -5.75
N LEU A 34 2.74 3.56 -6.54
CA LEU A 34 2.45 4.98 -6.78
C LEU A 34 1.42 5.56 -5.79
N ASP A 35 1.09 4.85 -4.71
CA ASP A 35 0.13 5.27 -3.68
C ASP A 35 -1.28 5.62 -4.22
N ILE A 36 -1.69 5.10 -5.39
CA ILE A 36 -2.90 5.55 -6.10
C ILE A 36 -4.15 5.46 -5.21
N CYS A 37 -4.36 4.33 -4.55
CA CYS A 37 -5.52 4.15 -3.68
C CYS A 37 -5.52 5.09 -2.47
N LEU A 38 -4.34 5.42 -1.93
CA LEU A 38 -4.21 6.35 -0.81
C LEU A 38 -4.52 7.79 -1.27
N ILE A 39 -3.94 8.21 -2.40
CA ILE A 39 -4.15 9.54 -2.98
C ILE A 39 -5.63 9.75 -3.30
N GLU A 40 -6.26 8.81 -4.01
CA GLU A 40 -7.69 8.87 -4.33
C GLU A 40 -8.56 8.93 -3.07
N SER A 41 -8.18 8.20 -2.02
CA SER A 41 -8.88 8.24 -0.74
C SER A 41 -8.77 9.61 -0.09
N LEU A 42 -7.58 10.21 -0.05
CA LEU A 42 -7.40 11.55 0.51
C LEU A 42 -8.21 12.59 -0.27
N GLU A 43 -8.11 12.60 -1.60
CA GLU A 43 -8.82 13.55 -2.46
C GLU A 43 -10.34 13.47 -2.33
N ARG A 44 -10.86 12.24 -2.19
CA ARG A 44 -12.30 11.99 -2.05
C ARG A 44 -12.81 12.33 -0.66
N PHE A 45 -12.18 11.79 0.38
CA PHE A 45 -12.73 11.80 1.74
C PHE A 45 -12.37 13.05 2.53
N GLN A 46 -11.32 13.78 2.16
CA GLN A 46 -11.02 15.07 2.78
C GLN A 46 -12.14 16.09 2.57
N LYS A 47 -12.79 16.08 1.40
CA LYS A 47 -13.93 16.96 1.09
C LYS A 47 -15.14 16.70 1.99
N ASP A 48 -15.32 15.45 2.41
CA ASP A 48 -16.43 15.00 3.23
C ASP A 48 -16.10 14.99 4.74
N ASN A 49 -14.95 15.56 5.15
CA ASN A 49 -14.42 15.51 6.52
C ASN A 49 -14.27 14.09 7.09
N ILE A 50 -14.05 13.10 6.22
CA ILE A 50 -13.84 11.71 6.63
C ILE A 50 -12.33 11.49 6.84
N LEU A 51 -11.96 11.06 8.04
CA LEU A 51 -10.58 10.78 8.40
C LEU A 51 -10.03 9.59 7.61
N VAL A 52 -8.77 9.70 7.15
CA VAL A 52 -8.04 8.63 6.45
C VAL A 52 -6.96 8.06 7.36
N TYR A 53 -6.90 6.73 7.41
CA TYR A 53 -5.91 6.00 8.19
C TYR A 53 -5.27 4.89 7.34
N GLU A 54 -3.98 5.04 7.07
CA GLU A 54 -3.15 4.11 6.33
C GLU A 54 -2.55 3.06 7.26
N ILE A 55 -2.56 1.80 6.82
CA ILE A 55 -1.98 0.68 7.57
C ILE A 55 -1.12 -0.16 6.64
N ASP A 56 0.18 -0.27 6.96
CA ASP A 56 1.02 -1.30 6.36
C ASP A 56 0.69 -2.66 6.97
N THR A 57 0.35 -3.61 6.11
CA THR A 57 -0.02 -5.00 6.45
C THR A 57 1.10 -6.00 6.13
N THR A 58 2.25 -5.51 5.66
CA THR A 58 3.40 -6.33 5.27
C THR A 58 3.85 -7.25 6.41
N ASN A 59 3.77 -8.56 6.19
CA ASN A 59 4.18 -9.60 7.16
C ASN A 59 3.53 -9.49 8.55
N ARG A 60 2.33 -8.91 8.63
CA ARG A 60 1.55 -8.81 9.87
C ARG A 60 0.46 -9.85 9.96
N ASP A 61 0.12 -10.21 11.20
CA ASP A 61 -1.02 -11.06 11.51
C ASP A 61 -2.35 -10.30 11.39
N ILE A 62 -3.43 -11.03 11.15
CA ILE A 62 -4.76 -10.44 10.93
C ILE A 62 -5.29 -9.78 12.22
N ASP A 63 -5.08 -10.40 13.37
CA ASP A 63 -5.65 -9.93 14.64
C ASP A 63 -5.05 -8.58 15.05
N SER A 64 -3.74 -8.38 14.85
CA SER A 64 -3.08 -7.09 15.12
C SER A 64 -3.54 -5.99 14.15
N ILE A 65 -3.79 -6.31 12.88
CA ILE A 65 -4.34 -5.36 11.91
C ILE A 65 -5.75 -4.95 12.33
N VAL A 66 -6.60 -5.91 12.69
CA VAL A 66 -7.98 -5.64 13.12
C VAL A 66 -7.99 -4.80 14.40
N TYR A 67 -7.14 -5.13 15.37
CA TYR A 67 -7.00 -4.35 16.60
C TYR A 67 -6.58 -2.90 16.30
N GLU A 68 -5.59 -2.68 15.44
CA GLU A 68 -5.17 -1.34 15.04
C GLU A 68 -6.29 -0.55 14.34
N ILE A 69 -7.08 -1.21 13.49
CA ILE A 69 -8.23 -0.58 12.82
C ILE A 69 -9.25 -0.09 13.85
N ILE A 70 -9.62 -0.93 14.82
CA ILE A 70 -10.57 -0.58 15.88
C ILE A 70 -10.03 0.60 16.69
N GLU A 71 -8.78 0.50 17.14
CA GLU A 71 -8.10 1.57 17.88
C GLU A 71 -8.05 2.90 17.11
N ALA A 72 -7.80 2.85 15.81
CA ALA A 72 -7.77 4.04 14.97
C ALA A 72 -9.15 4.69 14.84
N ILE A 73 -10.21 3.89 14.71
CA ILE A 73 -11.59 4.36 14.59
C ILE A 73 -12.06 4.98 15.91
N ASP A 74 -11.93 4.26 17.03
CA ASP A 74 -12.42 4.68 18.34
C ASP A 74 -11.76 5.99 18.81
N ASN A 75 -10.47 6.14 18.50
CA ASN A 75 -9.70 7.32 18.85
C ASN A 75 -9.66 8.38 17.74
N LYS A 76 -10.40 8.20 16.65
CA LYS A 76 -10.46 9.14 15.50
C LYS A 76 -9.07 9.55 15.00
N ARG A 77 -8.16 8.60 14.89
CA ARG A 77 -6.77 8.86 14.50
C ARG A 77 -6.68 9.15 13.00
N VAL A 78 -5.68 9.95 12.63
CA VAL A 78 -5.29 10.20 11.24
C VAL A 78 -3.85 9.73 11.09
N LYS A 79 -3.58 8.93 10.06
CA LYS A 79 -2.24 8.44 9.75
C LYS A 79 -2.16 8.19 8.25
N TYR A 80 -1.17 8.74 7.57
CA TYR A 80 -0.87 8.45 6.16
C TYR A 80 0.54 8.93 5.82
N GLY A 81 1.09 8.44 4.71
CA GLY A 81 2.48 8.67 4.32
C GLY A 81 3.47 7.85 5.15
N VAL A 82 3.07 6.67 5.64
CA VAL A 82 3.94 5.84 6.51
C VAL A 82 4.83 4.86 5.75
N VAL A 83 4.53 4.61 4.48
CA VAL A 83 5.30 3.75 3.57
C VAL A 83 5.58 4.48 2.27
N ASN A 84 6.75 4.22 1.68
CA ASN A 84 7.18 4.77 0.39
C ASN A 84 7.78 3.66 -0.48
N TRP A 85 6.91 2.94 -1.18
CA TRP A 85 7.34 1.84 -2.06
C TRP A 85 8.03 2.34 -3.34
N LEU A 86 7.75 3.57 -3.76
CA LEU A 86 8.38 4.17 -4.93
C LEU A 86 9.89 4.34 -4.72
N GLU A 87 10.26 4.85 -3.54
CA GLU A 87 11.66 4.97 -3.15
C GLU A 87 12.35 3.60 -3.06
N ASP A 88 11.71 2.61 -2.43
CA ASP A 88 12.23 1.24 -2.38
C ASP A 88 12.44 0.64 -3.78
N TYR A 89 11.52 0.90 -4.70
CA TYR A 89 11.61 0.45 -6.10
C TYR A 89 12.78 1.10 -6.84
N PHE A 90 12.98 2.42 -6.67
CA PHE A 90 14.14 3.11 -7.25
C PHE A 90 15.46 2.55 -6.71
N PHE A 91 15.57 2.34 -5.40
CA PHE A 91 16.75 1.73 -4.80
C PHE A 91 17.05 0.32 -5.35
N MET A 92 16.01 -0.48 -5.58
CA MET A 92 16.16 -1.81 -6.21
C MET A 92 16.68 -1.71 -7.65
N MET A 93 16.20 -0.75 -8.44
CA MET A 93 16.67 -0.53 -9.81
C MET A 93 18.11 0.00 -9.87
N ASP A 94 18.47 0.93 -8.99
CA ASP A 94 19.80 1.53 -8.93
C ASP A 94 20.86 0.53 -8.44
N CYS A 95 20.51 -0.35 -7.49
CA CYS A 95 21.40 -1.44 -7.07
C CYS A 95 21.55 -2.53 -8.14
N GLY A 96 20.56 -2.72 -9.00
CA GLY A 96 20.60 -3.64 -10.14
C GLY A 96 21.50 -3.18 -11.30
N ASN A 97 21.93 -1.91 -11.30
CA ASN A 97 22.69 -1.31 -12.40
C ASN A 97 24.23 -1.29 -12.19
N LYS A 98 24.74 -1.94 -11.14
CA LYS A 98 26.19 -2.02 -10.87
C LYS A 98 26.95 -3.11 -11.66
N ASN A 99 26.35 -3.70 -12.69
CA ASN A 99 27.00 -4.71 -13.55
C ASN A 99 27.10 -4.33 -15.03
N ASN A 100 26.94 -3.06 -15.39
CA ASN A 100 27.23 -2.58 -16.75
C ASN A 100 27.93 -1.22 -16.68
N PHE A 101 29.23 -1.21 -16.35
CA PHE A 101 30.30 -0.39 -16.94
C PHE A 101 31.65 -0.86 -16.39
#